data_AF-A0AAD4VFP3-F1
#
_entry.id   AF-A0AAD4VFP3-F1
#
_cell.length_a   1.000
_cell.length_b   1.000
_cell.length_c   1.000
_cell.angle_alpha   90.00
_cell.angle_beta   90.00
_cell.angle_gamma   90.00
#
_symmetry.space_group_name_H-M   'P 1'
#
loop_
_entity.id
_entity.type
_entity.pdbx_description
1 polymer ?
#
loop_
_entity_poly.entity_id
_entity_poly.type
_entity_poly.pdbx_seq_one_letter_code
_entity_poly.pdbx_strand_id
1 'polypeptide(L)'
;MSNFTESSSSPPIVTVHTESSTNLPMEFKLNGSNHEIWASMIELHATTQGKLGYLTGDTDALDSQELKFGKWKITDAVVKSWMLRTIEPSLLNMFHTLPTAREIWDVVNHMFYDGYDIS
;
A
#
# COMPACT_ATOMS: atom_id res chain seq x y z
N MET A 1 -23.92 0.07 -58.67
CA MET A 1 -22.96 -0.31 -57.62
C MET A 1 -22.22 0.94 -57.22
N SER A 2 -22.46 1.46 -56.02
CA SER A 2 -21.79 2.65 -55.48
C SER A 2 -21.10 2.26 -54.18
N ASN A 3 -19.78 2.42 -54.14
CA ASN A 3 -18.93 2.08 -53.00
C ASN A 3 -19.01 3.19 -51.95
N PHE A 4 -19.31 2.84 -50.70
CA PHE A 4 -19.09 3.71 -49.54
C PHE A 4 -17.67 3.43 -49.02
N THR A 5 -16.82 4.45 -49.04
CA THR A 5 -15.52 4.41 -48.35
C THR A 5 -15.75 4.90 -46.93
N GLU A 6 -15.71 3.99 -45.96
CA GLU A 6 -15.80 4.30 -44.54
C GLU A 6 -14.40 4.64 -44.02
N SER A 7 -14.18 5.90 -43.65
CA SER A 7 -12.92 6.35 -43.03
C SER A 7 -12.82 5.81 -41.60
N SER A 8 -11.87 4.91 -41.38
CA SER A 8 -11.51 4.42 -40.04
C SER A 8 -10.77 5.52 -39.27
N SER A 9 -11.48 6.17 -38.33
CA SER A 9 -10.88 7.03 -37.32
C SER A 9 -10.66 6.19 -36.07
N SER A 10 -9.40 5.91 -35.73
CA SER A 10 -9.06 5.26 -34.46
C SER A 10 -9.22 6.25 -33.31
N PRO A 11 -9.77 5.83 -32.16
CA PRO A 11 -9.96 6.72 -31.02
C PRO A 11 -8.60 7.18 -30.43
N PRO A 12 -8.53 8.38 -29.84
CA PRO A 12 -7.31 8.86 -29.22
C PRO A 12 -6.93 7.98 -28.02
N ILE A 13 -5.68 7.52 -28.01
CA ILE A 13 -5.09 6.82 -26.85
C ILE A 13 -4.92 7.85 -25.73
N VAL A 14 -5.77 7.76 -24.71
CA VAL A 14 -5.59 8.52 -23.47
C VAL A 14 -4.51 7.83 -22.65
N THR A 15 -3.26 8.28 -22.78
CA THR A 15 -2.19 7.88 -21.88
C THR A 15 -2.45 8.53 -20.52
N VAL A 16 -3.02 7.78 -19.58
CA VAL A 16 -3.12 8.20 -18.18
C VAL A 16 -1.70 8.20 -17.62
N HIS A 17 -1.07 9.37 -17.55
CA HIS A 17 0.11 9.56 -16.72
C HIS A 17 -0.33 9.47 -15.26
N THR A 18 -0.30 8.26 -14.70
CA THR A 18 -0.35 8.09 -13.26
C THR A 18 0.98 8.60 -12.71
N GLU A 19 1.05 9.88 -12.39
CA GLU A 19 2.10 10.38 -11.53
C GLU A 19 1.99 9.59 -10.22
N SER A 20 2.93 8.67 -10.01
CA SER A 20 3.07 7.93 -8.75
C SER A 20 3.46 8.96 -7.70
N SER A 21 2.47 9.64 -7.15
CA SER A 21 2.66 10.53 -6.03
C SER A 21 3.02 9.64 -4.84
N THR A 22 4.33 9.48 -4.65
CA THR A 22 4.95 8.77 -3.51
C THR A 22 4.75 9.53 -2.20
N ASN A 23 4.21 10.75 -2.28
CA ASN A 23 3.88 11.59 -1.16
C ASN A 23 2.47 11.25 -0.66
N LEU A 24 2.43 10.55 0.46
CA LEU A 24 1.20 10.39 1.23
C LEU A 24 0.71 11.76 1.70
N PRO A 25 -0.51 12.19 1.34
CA PRO A 25 -1.09 13.44 1.83
C PRO A 25 -1.70 13.25 3.23
N MET A 26 -1.05 12.47 4.10
CA MET A 26 -1.62 12.13 5.40
C MET A 26 -0.81 12.75 6.54
N GLU A 27 -1.20 13.96 6.92
CA GLU A 27 -0.93 14.51 8.27
C GLU A 27 -1.66 13.72 9.37
N PHE A 28 -2.53 12.77 8.97
CA PHE A 28 -3.29 11.91 9.85
C PHE A 28 -2.40 10.80 10.42
N LYS A 29 -2.16 10.83 11.73
CA LYS A 29 -1.33 9.85 12.45
C LYS A 29 -2.17 8.91 13.29
N LEU A 30 -1.80 7.62 13.31
CA LEU A 30 -2.32 6.64 14.24
C LEU A 30 -1.96 7.04 15.67
N ASN A 31 -2.98 7.28 16.50
CA ASN A 31 -2.84 7.66 17.91
C ASN A 31 -3.42 6.61 18.87
N GLY A 32 -3.82 5.46 18.34
CA GLY A 32 -4.39 4.33 19.07
C GLY A 32 -5.92 4.33 19.16
N SER A 33 -6.59 5.48 19.07
CA SER A 33 -8.06 5.55 19.11
C SER A 33 -8.70 5.69 17.72
N ASN A 34 -7.89 5.90 16.67
CA ASN A 34 -8.34 6.14 15.30
C ASN A 34 -7.94 5.01 14.34
N HIS A 35 -7.75 3.79 14.87
CA HIS A 35 -7.26 2.64 14.11
C HIS A 35 -8.10 2.34 12.88
N GLU A 36 -9.43 2.27 12.99
CA GLU A 36 -10.31 1.95 11.86
C GLU A 36 -10.14 2.91 10.68
N ILE A 37 -10.08 4.22 10.98
CA ILE A 37 -9.89 5.27 9.98
C ILE A 37 -8.49 5.17 9.36
N TRP A 38 -7.46 5.00 10.21
CA TRP A 38 -6.08 4.89 9.76
C TRP A 38 -5.87 3.67 8.87
N ALA A 39 -6.39 2.51 9.27
CA ALA A 39 -6.31 1.25 8.52
C ALA A 39 -6.97 1.41 7.15
N SER A 40 -8.18 1.96 7.11
CA SER A 40 -8.92 2.23 5.86
C SER A 40 -8.12 3.13 4.90
N MET A 41 -7.45 4.16 5.43
CA MET A 41 -6.64 5.06 4.60
C MET A 41 -5.38 4.40 4.03
N ILE A 42 -4.69 3.57 4.84
CA ILE A 42 -3.51 2.81 4.39
C ILE A 42 -3.88 1.77 3.33
N GLU A 43 -4.98 1.03 3.53
CA GLU A 43 -5.50 0.09 2.53
C GLU A 43 -5.89 0.78 1.23
N LEU A 44 -6.60 1.91 1.31
CA LEU A 44 -6.97 2.71 0.15
C LEU A 44 -5.72 3.16 -0.61
N HIS A 45 -4.74 3.72 0.09
CA HIS A 45 -3.50 4.15 -0.55
C HIS A 45 -2.77 2.98 -1.21
N ALA A 46 -2.58 1.86 -0.50
CA ALA A 46 -1.95 0.67 -1.06
C ALA A 46 -2.70 0.14 -2.29
N THR A 47 -4.03 0.17 -2.27
CA THR A 47 -4.88 -0.22 -3.41
C THR A 47 -4.66 0.69 -4.61
N THR A 48 -4.69 2.02 -4.43
CA THR A 48 -4.42 2.97 -5.52
C THR A 48 -3.02 2.83 -6.12
N GLN A 49 -2.07 2.32 -5.34
CA GLN A 49 -0.68 2.12 -5.73
C GLN A 49 -0.40 0.70 -6.26
N GLY A 50 -1.41 -0.19 -6.29
CA GLY A 50 -1.25 -1.60 -6.69
C GLY A 50 -0.35 -2.41 -5.76
N LYS A 51 -0.31 -2.06 -4.46
CA LYS A 51 0.59 -2.64 -3.45
C LYS A 51 -0.15 -3.25 -2.25
N LEU A 52 -1.46 -3.46 -2.35
CA LEU A 52 -2.27 -4.06 -1.27
C LEU A 52 -1.72 -5.42 -0.80
N GLY A 53 -1.18 -6.22 -1.72
CA GLY A 53 -0.60 -7.52 -1.41
C GLY A 53 0.61 -7.51 -0.45
N TYR A 54 1.26 -6.36 -0.25
CA TYR A 54 2.31 -6.20 0.77
C TYR A 54 1.74 -6.03 2.19
N LEU A 55 0.45 -5.70 2.32
CA LEU A 55 -0.28 -5.66 3.59
C LEU A 55 -0.91 -7.03 3.90
N THR A 56 -1.61 -7.61 2.92
CA THR A 56 -2.36 -8.88 3.09
C THR A 56 -1.47 -10.11 3.05
N GLY A 57 -0.25 -9.98 2.50
CA GLY A 57 0.65 -11.11 2.29
C GLY A 57 0.42 -11.87 0.99
N ASP A 58 -0.50 -11.42 0.12
CA ASP A 58 -0.70 -12.02 -1.21
C ASP A 58 0.50 -11.79 -2.14
N THR A 59 1.35 -10.81 -1.81
CA THR A 59 2.65 -10.61 -2.46
C THR A 59 3.74 -11.27 -1.64
N ASP A 60 3.84 -12.60 -1.77
CA ASP A 60 4.95 -13.34 -1.20
C ASP A 60 6.29 -12.76 -1.67
N ALA A 61 7.30 -12.85 -0.81
CA ALA A 61 8.69 -12.61 -1.20
C ALA A 61 9.04 -13.65 -2.28
N LEU A 62 8.82 -13.27 -3.54
CA LEU A 62 8.88 -14.18 -4.68
C LEU A 62 10.13 -15.06 -4.58
N ASP A 63 9.89 -16.37 -4.69
CA ASP A 63 10.91 -17.39 -4.57
C ASP A 63 12.10 -17.03 -5.47
N SER A 64 13.26 -17.03 -4.83
CA SER A 64 14.41 -16.19 -5.15
C SER A 64 14.91 -16.28 -6.61
N GLN A 65 14.44 -15.36 -7.46
CA GLN A 65 15.34 -14.77 -8.46
C GLN A 65 15.84 -13.46 -7.88
N GLU A 66 17.17 -13.33 -7.72
CA GLU A 66 17.82 -12.20 -7.02
C GLU A 66 17.28 -10.83 -7.44
N LEU A 67 17.01 -10.64 -8.74
CA LEU A 67 16.45 -9.39 -9.28
C LEU A 67 15.00 -9.13 -8.85
N LYS A 68 14.16 -10.16 -8.76
CA LYS A 68 12.75 -10.04 -8.32
C LYS A 68 12.69 -9.80 -6.82
N PHE A 69 13.54 -10.47 -6.06
CA PHE A 69 13.65 -10.28 -4.61
C PHE A 69 14.14 -8.87 -4.23
N GLY A 70 15.13 -8.34 -4.97
CA GLY A 70 15.58 -6.95 -4.78
C GLY A 70 14.47 -5.92 -5.00
N LYS A 71 13.68 -6.08 -6.08
CA LYS A 71 12.52 -5.21 -6.36
C LYS A 71 11.43 -5.32 -5.30
N TRP A 72 11.16 -6.54 -4.83
CA TRP A 72 10.22 -6.78 -3.73
C TRP A 72 10.66 -6.05 -2.47
N LYS A 73 11.93 -6.19 -2.04
CA LYS A 73 12.48 -5.51 -0.86
C LYS A 73 12.34 -4.00 -0.91
N ILE A 74 12.63 -3.39 -2.06
CA ILE A 74 12.48 -1.94 -2.24
C ILE A 74 11.01 -1.54 -2.09
N THR A 75 10.10 -2.31 -2.68
CA THR A 75 8.67 -2.02 -2.63
C THR A 75 8.11 -2.21 -1.22
N ASP A 76 8.49 -3.28 -0.53
CA ASP A 76 8.16 -3.53 0.87
C ASP A 76 8.66 -2.39 1.78
N ALA A 77 9.90 -1.94 1.61
CA ALA A 77 10.44 -0.81 2.35
C ALA A 77 9.67 0.49 2.11
N VAL A 78 9.18 0.73 0.88
CA VAL A 78 8.32 1.88 0.56
C VAL A 78 7.01 1.78 1.36
N VAL A 79 6.32 0.64 1.32
CA VAL A 79 5.05 0.43 2.04
C VAL A 79 5.27 0.49 3.56
N LYS A 80 6.38 -0.06 4.07
CA LYS A 80 6.77 0.07 5.49
C LYS A 80 6.94 1.54 5.89
N SER A 81 7.62 2.31 5.04
CA SER A 81 7.90 3.72 5.31
C SER A 81 6.64 4.60 5.32
N TRP A 82 5.60 4.19 4.58
CA TRP A 82 4.28 4.81 4.63
C TRP A 82 3.66 4.70 6.02
N MET A 83 3.58 3.48 6.55
CA MET A 83 3.02 3.23 7.88
C MET A 83 3.82 3.93 8.98
N LEU A 84 5.15 3.84 8.95
CA LEU A 84 5.98 4.52 9.96
C LEU A 84 5.82 6.04 9.93
N ARG A 85 5.58 6.66 8.78
CA ARG A 85 5.34 8.11 8.72
C ARG A 85 3.97 8.52 9.26
N THR A 86 3.00 7.62 9.24
CA THR A 86 1.63 7.86 9.69
C THR A 86 1.34 7.26 11.07
N ILE A 87 2.37 6.89 11.84
CA ILE A 87 2.24 6.46 13.24
C ILE A 87 2.77 7.59 14.14
N GLU A 88 2.10 7.87 15.26
CA GLU A 88 2.58 8.86 16.22
C GLU A 88 3.97 8.47 16.77
N PRO A 89 4.91 9.43 16.96
CA PRO A 89 6.26 9.11 17.40
C PRO A 89 6.34 8.34 18.72
N SER A 90 5.38 8.52 19.63
CA SER A 90 5.28 7.77 20.89
C SER A 90 5.05 6.27 20.68
N LEU A 91 4.47 5.86 19.55
CA LEU A 91 4.16 4.48 19.21
C LEU A 91 5.22 3.82 18.31
N LEU A 92 6.07 4.61 17.64
CA LEU A 92 7.06 4.11 16.69
C LEU A 92 8.03 3.07 17.25
N ASN A 93 8.36 3.16 18.54
CA ASN A 93 9.28 2.21 19.17
C ASN A 93 8.79 0.75 19.05
N MET A 94 7.47 0.54 18.97
CA MET A 94 6.86 -0.79 18.87
C MET A 94 6.97 -1.39 17.46
N PHE A 95 7.09 -0.55 16.42
CA PHE A 95 6.94 -1.00 15.03
C PHE A 95 8.21 -0.86 14.19
N HIS A 96 9.14 0.04 14.53
CA HIS A 96 10.26 0.38 13.64
C HIS A 96 11.21 -0.80 13.37
N THR A 97 11.35 -1.73 14.32
CA THR A 97 12.19 -2.93 14.22
C THR A 97 11.57 -4.04 13.39
N LEU A 98 10.25 -4.00 13.13
CA LEU A 98 9.56 -5.06 12.40
C LEU A 98 10.09 -5.15 10.96
N PRO A 99 10.52 -6.33 10.48
CA PRO A 99 11.26 -6.42 9.22
C PRO A 99 10.47 -5.99 7.99
N THR A 100 9.18 -6.30 7.92
CA THR A 100 8.33 -6.13 6.73
C THR A 100 7.16 -5.18 6.94
N ALA A 101 6.57 -4.70 5.84
CA ALA A 101 5.32 -3.94 5.88
C ALA A 101 4.18 -4.76 6.49
N ARG A 102 4.09 -6.04 6.12
CA ARG A 102 3.08 -6.98 6.64
C ARG A 102 3.14 -7.12 8.15
N GLU A 103 4.33 -7.27 8.73
CA GLU A 103 4.44 -7.40 10.18
C GLU A 103 3.99 -6.14 10.92
N ILE A 104 4.29 -4.94 10.40
CA ILE A 104 3.73 -3.71 10.97
C ILE A 104 2.21 -3.73 10.90
N TRP A 105 1.67 -4.08 9.73
CA TRP A 105 0.23 -4.15 9.50
C TRP A 105 -0.46 -5.11 10.49
N ASP A 106 0.05 -6.33 10.62
CA ASP A 106 -0.50 -7.36 11.50
C ASP A 106 -0.43 -6.95 12.98
N VAL A 107 0.70 -6.39 13.44
CA VAL A 107 0.86 -5.97 14.84
C VAL A 107 -0.04 -4.75 15.15
N VAL A 108 -0.13 -3.77 14.25
CA VAL A 108 -1.04 -2.61 14.44
C VAL A 108 -2.49 -3.09 14.56
N ASN A 109 -2.93 -3.98 13.66
CA ASN A 109 -4.27 -4.54 13.72
C ASN A 109 -4.49 -5.37 14.99
N HIS A 110 -3.52 -6.19 15.41
CA HIS A 110 -3.65 -6.93 16.66
C HIS A 110 -3.75 -6.02 17.89
N MET A 111 -2.99 -4.92 17.92
CA MET A 111 -2.91 -4.04 19.09
C MET A 111 -4.10 -3.10 19.25
N PHE A 112 -4.68 -2.62 18.16
CA PHE A 112 -5.67 -1.55 18.19
C PHE A 112 -7.03 -1.93 17.60
N TYR A 113 -7.19 -3.16 17.10
CA TYR A 113 -8.50 -3.67 16.77
C TYR A 113 -9.21 -4.08 18.06
N ASP A 114 -10.35 -3.43 18.36
CA ASP A 114 -11.21 -3.62 19.54
C ASP A 114 -11.80 -5.05 19.70
N GLY A 115 -11.33 -6.03 18.92
CA GLY A 115 -11.75 -7.44 18.95
C GLY A 115 -10.83 -8.40 19.71
N TYR A 116 -9.68 -7.96 20.23
CA TYR A 116 -8.84 -8.79 21.09
C TYR A 116 -9.26 -8.64 22.55
N ASP A 117 -10.38 -9.30 22.87
CA ASP A 117 -10.74 -9.63 24.25
C ASP A 117 -9.69 -10.65 24.74
N ILE A 118 -8.67 -10.16 25.44
CA ILE A 118 -7.68 -11.01 26.08
C ILE A 118 -8.40 -11.71 27.23
N SER A 119 -8.87 -12.94 26.95
CA SER A 119 -9.48 -13.85 27.92
C SER A 119 -8.42 -14.57 28.76
#